data_AF-A0A7J8P6T2-F1
#
_entry.id   AF-A0A7J8P6T2-F1
#
_cell.length_a   1.000
_cell.length_b   1.000
_cell.length_c   1.000
_cell.angle_alpha   90.00
_cell.angle_beta   90.00
_cell.angle_gamma   90.00
#
_symmetry.space_group_name_H-M   'P 1'
#
loop_
_entity.id
_entity.type
_entity.pdbx_description
1 polymer ?
#
loop_
_entity_poly.entity_id
_entity_poly.type
_entity_poly.pdbx_seq_one_letter_code
_entity_poly.pdbx_strand_id
1 'polypeptide(L)'
;MNLFVSKVSLCCATFDFSDATKNSIEKDVKRQTLLELLDFVASGSIRFSEPAILAMCRMCSTNLFRVFPPNYRSITSNNGENDDDDPIFCSAWPHLQIVYDLLLKFITSSCLDAKVAKKYIDHAFILRLLDLFDSEDPRERECLKTILHRVYGKFMVHRPLIRKDISNIFYRFVFEEERHNGITELLDIFGSIISGFALPLKEEHKIFLQRVLIPLHKPKTLGVYFQQLSYCVTQFIDKDPKLSSTVIKGLLKYWPITNSQKEVMFLDELKDILEEIDMVEFQKGG
;
A
#
# COMPACT_ATOMS: atom_id res chain seq x y z
N MET A 1 -8.95 -25.38 -19.09
CA MET A 1 -9.50 -24.38 -18.15
C MET A 1 -10.39 -25.00 -17.06
N ASN A 2 -11.22 -26.01 -17.32
CA ASN A 2 -12.05 -26.63 -16.28
C ASN A 2 -11.23 -27.19 -15.10
N LEU A 3 -10.14 -27.92 -15.37
CA LEU A 3 -9.24 -28.43 -14.33
C LEU A 3 -8.62 -27.29 -13.48
N PHE A 4 -8.25 -26.18 -14.11
CA PHE A 4 -7.74 -25.00 -13.41
C PHE A 4 -8.79 -24.45 -12.45
N VAL A 5 -10.02 -24.24 -12.92
CA VAL A 5 -11.14 -23.76 -12.07
C VAL A 5 -11.41 -24.71 -10.91
N SER A 6 -11.36 -26.03 -11.14
CA SER A 6 -11.52 -27.03 -10.07
C SER A 6 -10.41 -26.94 -9.02
N LYS A 7 -9.14 -26.84 -9.44
CA LYS A 7 -7.99 -26.67 -8.53
C LYS A 7 -8.09 -25.37 -7.73
N VAL A 8 -8.45 -24.26 -8.38
CA VAL A 8 -8.66 -22.96 -7.71
C VAL A 8 -9.79 -23.05 -6.68
N SER A 9 -10.86 -23.76 -7.01
CA SER A 9 -11.99 -23.97 -6.10
C SER A 9 -11.61 -24.79 -4.87
N LEU A 10 -10.75 -25.81 -5.03
CA LEU A 10 -10.19 -26.58 -3.92
C LEU A 10 -9.39 -25.67 -2.96
N CYS A 11 -8.61 -24.73 -3.52
CA CYS A 11 -7.83 -23.77 -2.73
C CYS A 11 -8.68 -22.70 -2.00
N CYS A 12 -10.01 -22.67 -2.19
CA CYS A 12 -10.90 -21.84 -1.37
C CYS A 12 -11.11 -22.39 0.05
N ALA A 13 -10.81 -23.67 0.31
CA ALA A 13 -10.93 -24.24 1.66
C ALA A 13 -9.92 -23.58 2.61
N THR A 14 -10.37 -23.00 3.71
CA THR A 14 -9.50 -22.35 4.72
C THR A 14 -9.10 -23.34 5.81
N PHE A 15 -7.89 -23.16 6.35
CA PHE A 15 -7.37 -23.97 7.44
C PHE A 15 -6.87 -23.07 8.55
N ASP A 16 -6.96 -23.57 9.78
CA ASP A 16 -6.38 -22.94 10.94
C ASP A 16 -4.89 -23.28 11.04
N PHE A 17 -4.03 -22.26 11.04
CA PHE A 17 -2.58 -22.38 11.10
C PHE A 17 -2.01 -22.05 12.49
N SER A 18 -2.85 -21.82 13.51
CA SER A 18 -2.36 -21.72 14.90
C SER A 18 -1.92 -23.08 15.44
N ASP A 19 -2.51 -24.17 14.95
CA ASP A 19 -2.12 -25.55 15.25
C ASP A 19 -1.51 -26.21 13.99
N ALA A 20 -0.20 -26.47 14.03
CA ALA A 20 0.53 -27.08 12.92
C ALA A 20 0.15 -28.56 12.68
N THR A 21 -0.36 -29.25 13.70
CA THR A 21 -0.63 -30.70 13.63
C THR A 21 -1.99 -31.02 13.03
N LYS A 22 -2.95 -30.10 13.16
CA LYS A 22 -4.31 -30.24 12.65
C LYS A 22 -4.35 -30.11 11.13
N ASN A 23 -5.00 -31.06 10.46
CA ASN A 23 -5.20 -31.10 9.00
C ASN A 23 -3.87 -30.99 8.19
N SER A 24 -2.80 -31.61 8.68
CA SER A 24 -1.46 -31.49 8.07
C SER A 24 -1.42 -31.99 6.63
N ILE A 25 -2.12 -33.08 6.33
CA ILE A 25 -2.23 -33.66 4.98
C ILE A 25 -2.97 -32.70 4.05
N GLU A 26 -4.13 -32.18 4.48
CA GLU A 26 -4.95 -31.29 3.66
C GLU A 26 -4.25 -29.93 3.42
N LYS A 27 -3.51 -29.43 4.41
CA LYS A 27 -2.66 -28.25 4.27
C LYS A 27 -1.57 -28.47 3.22
N ASP A 28 -0.91 -29.63 3.23
CA ASP A 28 0.14 -29.95 2.25
C ASP A 28 -0.44 -30.11 0.84
N VAL A 29 -1.57 -30.81 0.70
CA VAL A 29 -2.30 -30.93 -0.59
C VAL A 29 -2.68 -29.55 -1.13
N LYS A 30 -3.20 -28.65 -0.29
CA LYS A 30 -3.53 -27.28 -0.70
C LYS A 30 -2.29 -26.50 -1.12
N ARG A 31 -1.19 -26.62 -0.37
CA ARG A 31 0.09 -25.98 -0.68
C ARG A 31 0.62 -26.43 -2.03
N GLN A 32 0.68 -27.75 -2.28
CA GLN A 32 1.13 -28.31 -3.56
C GLN A 32 0.23 -27.85 -4.71
N THR A 33 -1.09 -27.83 -4.50
CA THR A 33 -2.04 -27.36 -5.51
C THR A 33 -1.83 -25.88 -5.84
N LEU A 34 -1.56 -25.03 -4.84
CA LEU A 34 -1.27 -23.61 -5.06
C LEU A 34 0.04 -23.41 -5.83
N LEU A 35 1.08 -24.19 -5.55
CA LEU A 35 2.34 -24.14 -6.29
C LEU A 35 2.15 -24.52 -7.76
N GLU A 36 1.40 -25.59 -8.03
CA GLU A 36 1.06 -25.97 -9.40
C GLU A 36 0.24 -24.89 -10.14
N LEU A 37 -0.68 -24.23 -9.44
CA LEU A 37 -1.43 -23.10 -9.99
C LEU A 37 -0.50 -21.91 -10.29
N LEU A 38 0.45 -21.62 -9.41
CA LEU A 38 1.45 -20.56 -9.61
C LEU A 38 2.31 -20.84 -10.83
N ASP A 39 2.84 -22.06 -10.97
CA ASP A 39 3.63 -22.48 -12.13
C ASP A 39 2.81 -22.38 -13.42
N PHE A 40 1.54 -22.81 -13.38
CA PHE A 40 0.65 -22.71 -14.53
C PHE A 40 0.41 -21.25 -14.94
N VAL A 41 0.10 -20.36 -14.00
CA VAL A 41 -0.10 -18.93 -14.28
C VAL A 41 1.20 -18.30 -14.77
N ALA A 42 2.34 -18.72 -14.22
CA ALA A 42 3.66 -18.23 -14.61
C ALA A 42 4.09 -18.66 -16.01
N SER A 43 3.68 -19.84 -16.47
CA SER A 43 3.95 -20.34 -17.81
C SER A 43 3.36 -19.46 -18.92
N GLY A 44 2.33 -18.66 -18.63
CA GLY A 44 1.71 -17.74 -19.60
C GLY A 44 1.14 -18.45 -20.84
N SER A 45 0.75 -19.72 -20.72
CA SER A 45 0.44 -20.57 -21.86
C SER A 45 -0.94 -20.32 -22.49
N ILE A 46 -1.95 -19.94 -21.68
CA ILE A 46 -3.35 -19.87 -22.12
C ILE A 46 -4.06 -18.65 -21.51
N ARG A 47 -4.86 -17.94 -22.33
CA ARG A 47 -5.73 -16.84 -21.86
C ARG A 47 -6.78 -17.33 -20.86
N PHE A 48 -6.95 -16.60 -19.77
CA PHE A 48 -7.95 -16.96 -18.75
C PHE A 48 -9.37 -16.71 -19.25
N SER A 49 -10.24 -17.70 -19.09
CA SER A 49 -11.68 -17.54 -19.32
C SER A 49 -12.32 -16.72 -18.19
N GLU A 50 -13.47 -16.10 -18.45
CA GLU A 50 -14.21 -15.34 -17.43
C GLU A 50 -14.51 -16.15 -16.15
N PRO A 51 -14.93 -17.44 -16.21
CA PRO A 51 -15.08 -18.27 -15.01
C PRO A 51 -13.77 -18.51 -14.26
N ALA A 52 -12.64 -18.59 -14.96
CA ALA A 52 -11.32 -18.75 -14.35
C ALA A 52 -10.90 -17.48 -13.59
N ILE A 53 -11.16 -16.31 -14.17
CA ILE A 53 -10.90 -15.01 -13.52
C ILE A 53 -11.73 -14.87 -12.24
N LEU A 54 -13.04 -15.16 -12.32
CA LEU A 54 -13.93 -15.14 -11.16
C LEU A 54 -13.44 -16.09 -10.06
N ALA A 55 -13.10 -17.34 -10.41
CA ALA A 55 -12.59 -18.32 -9.46
C ALA A 55 -11.31 -17.85 -8.78
N MET A 56 -10.38 -17.24 -9.53
CA MET A 56 -9.13 -16.71 -8.99
C MET A 56 -9.37 -15.56 -8.01
N CYS A 57 -10.18 -14.58 -8.38
CA CYS A 57 -10.53 -13.46 -7.50
C CYS A 57 -11.21 -13.95 -6.22
N ARG A 58 -12.11 -14.95 -6.32
CA ARG A 58 -12.77 -15.56 -5.17
C ARG A 58 -11.77 -16.30 -4.27
N MET A 59 -10.89 -17.12 -4.83
CA MET A 59 -9.89 -17.86 -4.06
C MET A 59 -8.94 -16.91 -3.31
N CYS A 60 -8.45 -15.86 -3.98
CA CYS A 60 -7.63 -14.84 -3.32
C CYS A 60 -8.42 -14.14 -2.21
N SER A 61 -9.67 -13.77 -2.49
CA SER A 61 -10.52 -13.10 -1.50
C SER A 61 -10.74 -13.92 -0.23
N THR A 62 -10.98 -15.22 -0.38
CA THR A 62 -11.24 -16.14 0.74
C THR A 62 -10.00 -16.40 1.59
N ASN A 63 -8.80 -16.36 0.98
CA ASN A 63 -7.55 -16.64 1.68
C ASN A 63 -6.90 -15.40 2.30
N LEU A 64 -7.03 -14.23 1.66
CA LEU A 64 -6.30 -13.02 2.04
C LEU A 64 -7.13 -12.09 2.93
N PHE A 65 -8.37 -11.80 2.52
CA PHE A 65 -9.16 -10.74 3.14
C PHE A 65 -9.68 -11.14 4.51
N ARG A 66 -9.21 -10.42 5.52
CA ARG A 66 -9.53 -10.61 6.92
C ARG A 66 -9.51 -9.26 7.62
N VAL A 67 -10.20 -9.19 8.76
CA VAL A 67 -10.19 -8.02 9.63
C VAL A 67 -9.12 -8.24 10.69
N PHE A 68 -8.24 -7.26 10.88
CA PHE A 68 -7.28 -7.30 11.98
C PHE A 68 -7.99 -7.00 13.31
N PRO A 69 -7.61 -7.68 14.42
CA PRO A 69 -8.18 -7.35 15.72
C PRO A 69 -7.90 -5.88 16.06
N PRO A 70 -8.82 -5.19 16.75
CA PRO A 70 -8.56 -3.83 17.20
C PRO A 70 -7.29 -3.82 18.06
N ASN A 71 -6.34 -2.96 17.70
CA ASN A 71 -5.02 -2.89 18.31
C ASN A 71 -5.11 -2.33 19.75
N TYR A 72 -5.45 -3.17 20.73
CA TYR A 72 -5.51 -2.80 22.16
C TYR A 72 -4.14 -2.47 22.78
N ARG A 73 -3.03 -2.77 22.09
CA ARG A 73 -1.65 -2.56 22.59
C ARG A 73 -1.29 -1.10 22.89
N SER A 74 -2.08 -0.14 22.40
CA SER A 74 -1.79 1.30 22.54
C SER A 74 -2.18 1.91 23.89
N ILE A 75 -3.04 1.28 24.70
CA ILE A 75 -3.47 1.89 25.97
C ILE A 75 -2.32 1.85 27.00
N THR A 76 -1.39 0.92 26.86
CA THR A 76 -0.28 0.69 27.80
C THR A 76 1.05 1.33 27.40
N SER A 77 1.23 1.74 26.13
CA SER A 77 2.50 2.31 25.62
C SER A 77 2.61 3.83 25.73
N ASN A 78 1.74 4.48 26.51
CA ASN A 78 1.79 5.93 26.74
C ASN A 78 3.02 6.37 27.58
N ASN A 79 3.94 5.46 27.93
CA ASN A 79 4.99 5.66 28.93
C ASN A 79 6.41 5.21 28.53
N GLY A 80 6.73 4.94 27.26
CA GLY A 80 8.10 4.54 26.91
C GLY A 80 8.46 4.85 25.48
N GLU A 81 9.53 5.63 25.30
CA GLU A 81 10.18 6.01 24.04
C GLU A 81 10.87 4.82 23.33
N ASN A 82 10.23 3.66 23.30
CA ASN A 82 10.74 2.47 22.63
C ASN A 82 9.73 2.03 21.57
N ASP A 83 9.88 2.58 20.36
CA ASP A 83 9.21 2.15 19.13
C ASP A 83 9.70 0.77 18.61
N ASP A 84 10.39 -0.01 19.46
CA ASP A 84 10.86 -1.37 19.17
C ASP A 84 9.78 -2.42 19.54
N ASP A 85 8.57 -2.27 19.02
CA ASP A 85 7.60 -3.38 19.02
C ASP A 85 8.06 -4.37 17.94
N ASP A 86 8.63 -5.50 18.37
CA ASP A 86 9.04 -6.59 17.46
C ASP A 86 7.90 -6.97 16.50
N PRO A 87 8.17 -7.05 15.18
CA PRO A 87 7.13 -7.31 14.20
C PRO A 87 6.47 -8.67 14.45
N ILE A 88 5.13 -8.68 14.46
CA ILE A 88 4.38 -9.93 14.60
C ILE A 88 4.34 -10.64 13.25
N PHE A 89 4.98 -11.81 13.20
CA PHE A 89 4.97 -12.66 12.02
C PHE A 89 3.75 -13.60 12.01
N CYS A 90 3.07 -13.65 10.86
CA CYS A 90 1.91 -14.54 10.71
C CYS A 90 2.34 -16.01 10.62
N SER A 91 1.74 -16.89 11.45
CA SER A 91 2.01 -18.34 11.39
C SER A 91 1.53 -18.98 10.07
N ALA A 92 0.50 -18.40 9.45
CA ALA A 92 -0.01 -18.82 8.15
C ALA A 92 0.84 -18.34 6.96
N TRP A 93 1.92 -17.58 7.20
CA TRP A 93 2.71 -16.94 6.15
C TRP A 93 3.18 -17.87 5.03
N PRO A 94 3.70 -19.10 5.29
CA PRO A 94 4.11 -20.00 4.21
C PRO A 94 3.00 -20.34 3.21
N HIS A 95 1.74 -20.29 3.66
CA HIS A 95 0.57 -20.46 2.81
C HIS A 95 0.15 -19.15 2.15
N LEU A 96 0.08 -18.06 2.92
CA LEU A 96 -0.32 -16.74 2.41
C LEU A 96 0.63 -16.20 1.35
N GLN A 97 1.94 -16.43 1.50
CA GLN A 97 2.96 -16.04 0.55
C GLN A 97 2.64 -16.58 -0.86
N ILE A 98 2.29 -17.86 -0.96
CA ILE A 98 1.97 -18.48 -2.26
C ILE A 98 0.70 -17.85 -2.85
N VAL A 99 -0.29 -17.51 -2.03
CA VAL A 99 -1.52 -16.85 -2.49
C VAL A 99 -1.21 -15.42 -2.98
N TYR A 100 -0.34 -14.68 -2.31
CA TYR A 100 0.13 -13.36 -2.75
C TYR A 100 0.91 -13.44 -4.05
N ASP A 101 1.86 -14.37 -4.15
CA ASP A 101 2.66 -14.59 -5.36
C ASP A 101 1.77 -14.96 -6.55
N LEU A 102 0.77 -15.82 -6.30
CA LEU A 102 -0.21 -16.23 -7.29
C LEU A 102 -1.08 -15.05 -7.74
N LEU A 103 -1.56 -14.20 -6.83
CA LEU A 103 -2.32 -13.00 -7.14
C LEU A 103 -1.47 -12.01 -7.96
N LEU A 104 -0.22 -11.77 -7.55
CA LEU A 104 0.71 -10.89 -8.26
C LEU A 104 0.99 -11.41 -9.67
N LYS A 105 1.28 -12.71 -9.81
CA LYS A 105 1.55 -13.32 -11.11
C LYS A 105 0.32 -13.30 -12.00
N PHE A 106 -0.87 -13.53 -11.42
CA PHE A 106 -2.14 -13.44 -12.14
C PHE A 106 -2.40 -12.02 -12.66
N ILE A 107 -2.25 -10.99 -11.83
CA ILE A 107 -2.46 -9.59 -12.23
C ILE A 107 -1.45 -9.15 -13.28
N THR A 108 -0.19 -9.56 -13.17
CA THR A 108 0.87 -9.19 -14.12
C THR A 108 0.85 -10.03 -15.41
N SER A 109 0.12 -11.14 -15.44
CA SER A 109 0.05 -12.02 -16.60
C SER A 109 -0.51 -11.30 -17.85
N SER A 110 0.15 -11.51 -18.98
CA SER A 110 -0.32 -11.07 -20.31
C SER A 110 -1.54 -11.85 -20.78
N CYS A 111 -1.80 -13.03 -20.20
CA CYS A 111 -2.96 -13.87 -20.48
C CYS A 111 -4.26 -13.36 -19.81
N LEU A 112 -4.16 -12.38 -18.91
CA LEU A 112 -5.29 -11.76 -18.23
C LEU A 112 -5.85 -10.59 -19.03
N ASP A 113 -7.07 -10.73 -19.54
CA ASP A 113 -7.80 -9.63 -20.18
C ASP A 113 -8.32 -8.63 -19.13
N ALA A 114 -7.70 -7.45 -19.10
CA ALA A 114 -8.06 -6.37 -18.18
C ALA A 114 -9.50 -5.86 -18.36
N LYS A 115 -10.09 -5.97 -19.56
CA LYS A 115 -11.48 -5.53 -19.82
C LYS A 115 -12.50 -6.43 -19.13
N VAL A 116 -12.18 -7.70 -18.97
CA VAL A 116 -13.00 -8.68 -18.26
C VAL A 116 -12.69 -8.66 -16.76
N ALA A 117 -11.40 -8.66 -16.41
CA ALA A 117 -10.96 -8.74 -15.01
C ALA A 117 -11.41 -7.57 -14.13
N LYS A 118 -11.55 -6.35 -14.69
CA LYS A 118 -12.06 -5.18 -13.95
C LYS A 118 -13.47 -5.35 -13.37
N LYS A 119 -14.25 -6.34 -13.84
CA LYS A 119 -15.57 -6.66 -13.27
C LYS A 119 -15.46 -7.35 -11.90
N TYR A 120 -14.34 -8.02 -11.64
CA TYR A 120 -14.11 -8.85 -10.46
C TYR A 120 -13.07 -8.26 -9.51
N ILE A 121 -12.10 -7.54 -10.05
CA ILE A 121 -11.23 -6.63 -9.29
C ILE A 121 -11.97 -5.30 -9.22
N ASP A 122 -13.09 -5.28 -8.52
CA ASP A 122 -13.96 -4.13 -8.39
C ASP A 122 -13.55 -3.25 -7.20
N HIS A 123 -14.37 -2.24 -6.88
CA HIS A 123 -14.11 -1.37 -5.73
C HIS A 123 -14.04 -2.17 -4.43
N ALA A 124 -14.98 -3.10 -4.19
CA ALA A 124 -15.00 -3.88 -2.96
C ALA A 124 -13.73 -4.75 -2.80
N PHE A 125 -13.22 -5.32 -3.89
CA PHE A 125 -11.96 -6.05 -3.88
C PHE A 125 -10.78 -5.14 -3.51
N ILE A 126 -10.70 -3.95 -4.11
CA ILE A 126 -9.62 -2.99 -3.87
C ILE A 126 -9.66 -2.45 -2.44
N LEU A 127 -10.85 -2.14 -1.92
CA LEU A 127 -11.01 -1.65 -0.55
C LEU A 127 -10.52 -2.71 0.45
N ARG A 128 -10.94 -3.98 0.29
CA ARG A 128 -10.45 -5.06 1.15
C ARG A 128 -8.96 -5.34 0.98
N LEU A 129 -8.38 -5.06 -0.19
CA LEU A 129 -6.93 -5.14 -0.39
C LEU A 129 -6.21 -4.01 0.36
N LEU A 130 -6.78 -2.81 0.38
CA LEU A 130 -6.26 -1.66 1.14
C LEU A 130 -6.32 -1.89 2.65
N ASP A 131 -7.40 -2.49 3.16
CA ASP A 131 -7.54 -2.81 4.58
C ASP A 131 -6.41 -3.74 5.08
N LEU A 132 -5.82 -4.55 4.19
CA LEU A 132 -4.70 -5.43 4.54
C LEU A 132 -3.37 -4.70 4.79
N PHE A 133 -3.24 -3.44 4.39
CA PHE A 133 -2.01 -2.65 4.63
C PHE A 133 -1.78 -2.37 6.12
N ASP A 134 -2.80 -2.54 6.97
CA ASP A 134 -2.63 -2.45 8.42
C ASP A 134 -2.07 -3.74 9.05
N SER A 135 -1.60 -4.70 8.25
CA SER A 135 -0.91 -5.89 8.75
C SER A 135 0.35 -5.52 9.52
N GLU A 136 0.58 -6.16 10.66
CA GLU A 136 1.84 -6.03 11.43
C GLU A 136 3.01 -6.76 10.74
N ASP A 137 2.74 -7.72 9.85
CA ASP A 137 3.76 -8.48 9.13
C ASP A 137 4.33 -7.66 7.95
N PRO A 138 5.60 -7.19 8.00
CA PRO A 138 6.17 -6.36 6.94
C PRO A 138 6.25 -7.09 5.59
N ARG A 139 6.35 -8.44 5.60
CA ARG A 139 6.41 -9.23 4.38
C ARG A 139 5.10 -9.15 3.62
N GLU A 140 3.98 -9.15 4.35
CA GLU A 140 2.65 -9.00 3.77
C GLU A 140 2.48 -7.62 3.15
N ARG A 141 2.90 -6.56 3.85
CA ARG A 141 2.83 -5.18 3.35
C ARG A 141 3.65 -4.99 2.07
N GLU A 142 4.83 -5.59 1.97
CA GLU A 142 5.65 -5.52 0.75
C GLU A 142 4.99 -6.23 -0.45
N CYS A 143 4.35 -7.39 -0.22
CA CYS A 143 3.55 -8.05 -1.26
C CYS A 143 2.36 -7.18 -1.70
N LEU A 144 1.61 -6.63 -0.74
CA LEU A 144 0.47 -5.75 -0.98
C LEU A 144 0.87 -4.50 -1.77
N LYS A 145 2.01 -3.89 -1.41
CA LYS A 145 2.59 -2.74 -2.10
C LYS A 145 2.76 -3.02 -3.59
N THR A 146 3.44 -4.12 -3.88
CA THR A 146 3.70 -4.54 -5.25
C THR A 146 2.40 -4.85 -6.00
N ILE A 147 1.48 -5.58 -5.39
CA ILE A 147 0.19 -5.94 -6.01
C ILE A 147 -0.63 -4.69 -6.32
N LEU A 148 -0.78 -3.77 -5.35
CA LEU A 148 -1.59 -2.57 -5.51
C LEU A 148 -1.00 -1.64 -6.59
N HIS A 149 0.32 -1.49 -6.66
CA HIS A 149 0.99 -0.75 -7.73
C HIS A 149 0.67 -1.33 -9.12
N ARG A 150 0.72 -2.67 -9.26
CA ARG A 150 0.35 -3.35 -10.52
C ARG A 150 -1.14 -3.20 -10.85
N VAL A 151 -2.02 -3.25 -9.85
CA VAL A 151 -3.46 -3.00 -10.03
C VAL A 151 -3.69 -1.56 -10.54
N TYR A 152 -3.06 -0.57 -9.90
CA TYR A 152 -3.15 0.85 -10.29
C TYR A 152 -2.66 1.08 -11.73
N GLY A 153 -1.54 0.45 -12.09
CA GLY A 153 -0.97 0.53 -13.43
C GLY A 153 -1.88 -0.08 -14.50
N LYS A 154 -2.35 -1.30 -14.27
CA LYS A 154 -3.11 -2.12 -15.24
C LYS A 154 -4.57 -1.69 -15.39
N PHE A 155 -5.25 -1.34 -14.29
CA PHE A 155 -6.67 -1.03 -14.29
C PHE A 155 -6.92 0.48 -14.12
N MET A 156 -6.76 1.22 -15.22
CA MET A 156 -6.90 2.68 -15.22
C MET A 156 -8.24 3.19 -14.64
N VAL A 157 -9.32 2.42 -14.80
CA VAL A 157 -10.66 2.75 -14.29
C VAL A 157 -10.70 2.89 -12.76
N HIS A 158 -9.81 2.19 -12.03
CA HIS A 158 -9.78 2.24 -10.56
C HIS A 158 -8.80 3.28 -10.01
N ARG A 159 -8.04 4.00 -10.85
CA ARG A 159 -7.06 4.99 -10.38
C ARG A 159 -7.67 6.12 -9.53
N PRO A 160 -8.83 6.73 -9.89
CA PRO A 160 -9.43 7.77 -9.05
C PRO A 160 -9.82 7.23 -7.68
N LEU A 161 -10.35 6.01 -7.66
CA LEU A 161 -10.79 5.33 -6.46
C LEU A 161 -9.62 5.01 -5.52
N ILE A 162 -8.57 4.36 -6.02
CA ILE A 162 -7.38 4.01 -5.25
C ILE A 162 -6.76 5.28 -4.63
N ARG A 163 -6.65 6.36 -5.40
CA ARG A 163 -6.12 7.63 -4.88
C ARG A 163 -6.99 8.19 -3.75
N LYS A 164 -8.31 8.15 -3.91
CA LYS A 164 -9.27 8.62 -2.90
C LYS A 164 -9.18 7.78 -1.63
N ASP A 165 -9.19 6.46 -1.74
CA ASP A 165 -9.22 5.58 -0.57
C ASP A 165 -7.92 5.65 0.23
N ILE A 166 -6.76 5.72 -0.43
CA ILE A 166 -5.47 5.95 0.25
C ILE A 166 -5.42 7.34 0.88
N SER A 167 -5.95 8.38 0.20
CA SER A 167 -6.04 9.72 0.81
C SER A 167 -6.88 9.70 2.09
N ASN A 168 -7.96 8.92 2.12
CA ASN A 168 -8.80 8.76 3.31
C ASN A 168 -8.07 8.00 4.43
N ILE A 169 -7.22 7.03 4.09
CA ILE A 169 -6.37 6.33 5.07
C ILE A 169 -5.40 7.34 5.71
N PHE A 170 -4.69 8.12 4.91
CA PHE A 170 -3.78 9.15 5.41
C PHE A 170 -4.50 10.21 6.25
N TYR A 171 -5.70 10.64 5.83
CA TYR A 171 -6.50 11.58 6.60
C TYR A 171 -6.88 11.02 7.98
N ARG A 172 -7.42 9.79 8.03
CA ARG A 172 -7.76 9.12 9.31
C ARG A 172 -6.53 8.91 10.19
N PHE A 173 -5.41 8.53 9.59
CA PHE A 173 -4.14 8.40 10.30
C PHE A 173 -3.72 9.73 10.96
N VAL A 174 -3.77 10.86 10.26
CA VAL A 174 -3.31 12.16 10.82
C VAL A 174 -4.27 12.77 11.84
N PHE A 175 -5.59 12.56 11.66
CA PHE A 175 -6.61 13.31 12.40
C PHE A 175 -7.44 12.48 13.39
N GLU A 176 -7.44 11.15 13.28
CA GLU A 176 -8.29 10.28 14.10
C GLU A 176 -7.48 9.26 14.91
N GLU A 177 -6.70 8.41 14.24
CA GLU A 177 -6.14 7.20 14.86
C GLU A 177 -4.66 7.34 15.25
N GLU A 178 -3.89 8.21 14.59
CA GLU A 178 -2.42 8.38 14.74
C GLU A 178 -1.60 7.07 14.65
N ARG A 179 -2.20 5.98 14.15
CA ARG A 179 -1.58 4.67 13.98
C ARG A 179 -2.10 3.99 12.71
N HIS A 180 -1.18 3.49 11.90
CA HIS A 180 -1.47 2.61 10.76
C HIS A 180 -0.15 1.99 10.30
N ASN A 181 -0.08 0.67 10.14
CA ASN A 181 1.19 -0.02 9.87
C ASN A 181 1.74 0.18 8.46
N GLY A 182 0.87 0.50 7.50
CA GLY A 182 1.21 0.57 6.06
C GLY A 182 1.47 1.96 5.48
N ILE A 183 1.70 3.00 6.29
CA ILE A 183 1.87 4.38 5.77
C ILE A 183 3.08 4.48 4.83
N THR A 184 4.19 3.85 5.21
CA THR A 184 5.44 3.82 4.42
C THR A 184 5.21 3.23 3.03
N GLU A 185 4.58 2.06 2.95
CA GLU A 185 4.34 1.34 1.70
C GLU A 185 3.32 2.06 0.82
N LEU A 186 2.29 2.68 1.42
CA LEU A 186 1.32 3.48 0.68
C LEU A 186 1.96 4.74 0.08
N LEU A 187 2.87 5.39 0.81
CA LEU A 187 3.63 6.55 0.31
C LEU A 187 4.57 6.17 -0.83
N ASP A 188 5.25 5.02 -0.75
CA ASP A 188 6.11 4.51 -1.83
C ASP A 188 5.32 4.35 -3.15
N ILE A 189 4.13 3.73 -3.08
CA ILE A 189 3.22 3.64 -4.25
C ILE A 189 2.84 5.03 -4.75
N PHE A 190 2.52 5.95 -3.84
CA PHE A 190 2.13 7.31 -4.19
C PHE A 190 3.25 8.11 -4.85
N GLY A 191 4.50 7.95 -4.41
CA GLY A 191 5.65 8.58 -5.04
C GLY A 191 5.74 8.22 -6.53
N SER A 192 5.59 6.92 -6.85
CA SER A 192 5.51 6.45 -8.24
C SER A 192 4.30 7.02 -9.00
N ILE A 193 3.15 7.17 -8.33
CA ILE A 193 1.95 7.76 -8.93
C ILE A 193 2.16 9.24 -9.26
N ILE A 194 2.76 10.01 -8.35
CA ILE A 194 3.01 11.46 -8.49
C ILE A 194 3.99 11.71 -9.63
N SER A 195 5.06 10.91 -9.71
CA SER A 195 6.03 10.96 -10.81
C SER A 195 5.34 10.76 -12.19
N GLY A 196 4.27 9.98 -12.24
CA GLY A 196 3.45 9.75 -13.44
C GLY A 196 2.37 10.81 -13.73
N PHE A 197 2.21 11.86 -12.93
CA PHE A 197 1.22 12.90 -13.20
C PHE A 197 1.53 13.70 -14.46
N ALA A 198 0.47 13.96 -15.23
CA ALA A 198 0.51 14.81 -16.41
C ALA A 198 0.58 16.29 -16.00
N LEU A 199 1.28 17.09 -16.79
CA LEU A 199 1.33 18.54 -16.64
C LEU A 199 0.31 19.21 -17.57
N PRO A 200 -0.35 20.30 -17.13
CA PRO A 200 -0.27 20.89 -15.79
C PRO A 200 -0.93 20.00 -14.73
N LEU A 201 -0.44 20.07 -13.49
CA LEU A 201 -1.01 19.33 -12.36
C LEU A 201 -2.49 19.70 -12.17
N LYS A 202 -3.32 18.68 -11.90
CA LYS A 202 -4.73 18.89 -11.62
C LYS A 202 -4.92 19.49 -10.23
N GLU A 203 -5.99 20.26 -10.06
CA GLU A 203 -6.32 20.87 -8.77
C GLU A 203 -6.49 19.83 -7.65
N GLU A 204 -7.09 18.67 -7.96
CA GLU A 204 -7.20 17.55 -7.00
C GLU A 204 -5.84 17.08 -6.46
N HIS A 205 -4.77 17.16 -7.27
CA HIS A 205 -3.42 16.77 -6.85
C HIS A 205 -2.79 17.82 -5.94
N LYS A 206 -3.01 19.10 -6.23
CA LYS A 206 -2.54 20.21 -5.39
C LYS A 206 -3.23 20.22 -4.03
N ILE A 207 -4.53 19.95 -4.01
CA ILE A 207 -5.31 19.77 -2.77
C ILE A 207 -4.75 18.58 -1.97
N PHE A 208 -4.43 17.46 -2.63
CA PHE A 208 -3.82 16.30 -1.96
C PHE A 208 -2.49 16.64 -1.28
N LEU A 209 -1.59 17.36 -1.95
CA LEU A 209 -0.35 17.86 -1.33
C LEU A 209 -0.65 18.70 -0.08
N GLN A 210 -1.54 19.69 -0.20
CA GLN A 210 -1.82 20.64 0.89
C GLN A 210 -2.58 20.06 2.07
N ARG A 211 -3.54 19.16 1.81
CA ARG A 211 -4.49 18.66 2.81
C ARG A 211 -4.13 17.28 3.34
N VAL A 212 -3.24 16.55 2.68
CA VAL A 212 -2.87 15.18 3.06
C VAL A 212 -1.36 15.04 3.29
N LEU A 213 -0.52 15.31 2.28
CA LEU A 213 0.93 15.11 2.41
C LEU A 213 1.58 16.05 3.42
N ILE A 214 1.32 17.36 3.33
CA ILE A 214 1.91 18.31 4.30
C ILE A 214 1.50 17.96 5.74
N PRO A 215 0.21 17.70 6.05
CA PRO A 215 -0.20 17.26 7.40
C PRO A 215 0.41 15.94 7.90
N LEU A 216 0.91 15.06 7.02
CA LEU A 216 1.60 13.83 7.44
C LEU A 216 2.91 14.10 8.19
N HIS A 217 3.42 15.34 8.21
CA HIS A 217 4.56 15.70 9.06
C HIS A 217 4.18 15.89 10.55
N LYS A 218 2.87 15.96 10.85
CA LYS A 218 2.36 16.21 12.20
C LYS A 218 2.59 15.04 13.18
N PRO A 219 2.27 13.76 12.85
CA PRO A 219 2.33 12.66 13.82
C PRO A 219 3.73 12.46 14.41
N LYS A 220 3.78 11.90 15.63
CA LYS A 220 5.05 11.63 16.34
C LYS A 220 5.90 10.56 15.63
N THR A 221 5.22 9.60 15.01
CA THR A 221 5.79 8.45 14.30
C THR A 221 6.40 8.79 12.92
N LEU A 222 6.64 10.09 12.62
CA LEU A 222 7.18 10.56 11.34
C LEU A 222 8.46 9.81 10.92
N GLY A 223 9.32 9.44 11.89
CA GLY A 223 10.54 8.66 11.68
C GLY A 223 10.36 7.43 10.78
N VAL A 224 9.21 6.75 10.89
CA VAL A 224 8.94 5.47 10.22
C VAL A 224 8.75 5.62 8.71
N TYR A 225 8.23 6.76 8.24
CA TYR A 225 7.80 6.95 6.85
C TYR A 225 8.33 8.25 6.19
N PHE A 226 9.17 8.99 6.90
CA PHE A 226 9.65 10.31 6.46
C PHE A 226 10.35 10.28 5.10
N GLN A 227 11.20 9.28 4.85
CA GLN A 227 11.94 9.18 3.58
C GLN A 227 10.98 9.09 2.38
N GLN A 228 9.91 8.31 2.51
CA GLN A 228 8.90 8.15 1.46
C GLN A 228 8.01 9.39 1.35
N LEU A 229 7.75 10.08 2.46
CA LEU A 229 7.01 11.34 2.46
C LEU A 229 7.79 12.46 1.77
N SER A 230 9.04 12.67 2.16
CA SER A 230 9.96 13.64 1.54
C SER A 230 10.09 13.38 0.04
N TYR A 231 10.28 12.12 -0.36
CA TYR A 231 10.28 11.75 -1.79
C TYR A 231 8.98 12.19 -2.50
N CYS A 232 7.81 11.96 -1.90
CA CYS A 232 6.54 12.41 -2.49
C CYS A 232 6.46 13.94 -2.63
N VAL A 233 6.96 14.68 -1.64
CA VAL A 233 6.98 16.15 -1.63
C VAL A 233 7.90 16.68 -2.72
N THR A 234 9.13 16.18 -2.82
CA THR A 234 10.09 16.51 -3.88
C THR A 234 9.49 16.23 -5.26
N GLN A 235 8.86 15.07 -5.46
CA GLN A 235 8.20 14.75 -6.73
C GLN A 235 7.08 15.74 -7.11
N PHE A 236 6.42 16.38 -6.14
CA PHE A 236 5.45 17.45 -6.42
C PHE A 236 6.14 18.76 -6.84
N ILE A 237 7.24 19.11 -6.19
CA ILE A 237 8.00 20.33 -6.46
C ILE A 237 8.68 20.24 -7.85
N ASP A 238 9.27 19.09 -8.17
CA ASP A 238 9.80 18.77 -9.51
C ASP A 238 8.77 19.03 -10.63
N LYS A 239 7.50 18.75 -10.36
CA LYS A 239 6.40 18.89 -11.33
C LYS A 239 5.89 20.34 -11.44
N ASP A 240 5.88 21.08 -10.34
CA ASP A 240 5.45 22.48 -10.27
C ASP A 240 6.23 23.22 -9.17
N PRO A 241 7.37 23.85 -9.50
CA PRO A 241 8.25 24.49 -8.52
C PRO A 241 7.58 25.57 -7.66
N LYS A 242 6.46 26.14 -8.12
CA LYS A 242 5.67 27.12 -7.37
C LYS A 242 5.06 26.56 -6.09
N LEU A 243 4.92 25.23 -6.01
CA LEU A 243 4.41 24.55 -4.84
C LEU A 243 5.40 24.57 -3.66
N SER A 244 6.69 24.81 -3.90
CA SER A 244 7.73 24.93 -2.87
C SER A 244 7.34 25.90 -1.76
N SER A 245 6.87 27.11 -2.14
CA SER A 245 6.39 28.13 -1.20
C SER A 245 5.25 27.64 -0.30
N THR A 246 4.38 26.78 -0.83
CA THR A 246 3.25 26.20 -0.09
C THR A 246 3.73 25.12 0.86
N VAL A 247 4.68 24.28 0.42
CA VAL A 247 5.29 23.23 1.24
C VAL A 247 6.07 23.86 2.41
N ILE A 248 6.95 24.82 2.15
CA ILE A 248 7.75 25.50 3.20
C ILE A 248 6.83 26.13 4.25
N LYS A 249 5.79 26.87 3.83
CA LYS A 249 4.81 27.45 4.77
C LYS A 249 4.09 26.37 5.58
N GLY A 250 3.81 25.23 4.96
CA GLY A 250 3.23 24.06 5.60
C GLY A 250 4.14 23.43 6.66
N LEU A 251 5.41 23.22 6.34
CA LEU A 251 6.42 22.69 7.27
C LEU A 251 6.64 23.64 8.45
N LEU A 252 6.78 24.94 8.19
CA LEU A 252 6.91 25.96 9.25
C LEU A 252 5.68 25.99 10.18
N LYS A 253 4.48 25.76 9.65
CA LYS A 253 3.26 25.67 10.45
C LYS A 253 3.28 24.47 11.41
N TYR A 254 3.91 23.36 11.02
CA TYR A 254 3.98 22.13 11.82
C TYR A 254 5.36 21.92 12.47
N TRP A 255 6.14 22.99 12.61
CA TRP A 255 7.51 22.93 13.13
C TRP A 255 7.56 22.21 14.50
N PRO A 256 8.40 21.18 14.67
CA PRO A 256 8.51 20.47 15.93
C PRO A 256 9.27 21.34 16.96
N ILE A 257 8.62 21.65 18.09
CA ILE A 257 9.22 22.46 19.17
C ILE A 257 9.80 21.57 20.29
N THR A 258 9.31 20.33 20.42
CA THR A 258 9.61 19.45 21.55
C THR A 258 10.28 18.13 21.17
N ASN A 259 10.60 17.92 19.89
CA ASN A 259 11.22 16.68 19.39
C ASN A 259 12.37 17.03 18.44
N SER A 260 13.60 16.91 18.95
CA SER A 260 14.83 17.27 18.23
C SER A 260 15.11 16.35 17.04
N GLN A 261 14.76 15.07 17.11
CA GLN A 261 14.91 14.16 15.98
C GLN A 261 14.03 14.60 14.81
N LYS A 262 12.76 14.93 15.07
CA LYS A 262 11.87 15.50 14.06
C LYS A 262 12.37 16.84 13.53
N GLU A 263 12.98 17.67 14.37
CA GLU A 263 13.54 18.95 13.93
C GLU A 263 14.66 18.75 12.91
N VAL A 264 15.57 17.79 13.14
CA VAL A 264 16.61 17.42 12.17
C VAL A 264 15.98 16.98 10.85
N MET A 265 14.95 16.13 10.90
CA MET A 265 14.25 15.68 9.69
C MET A 265 13.61 16.83 8.91
N PHE A 266 12.96 17.78 9.59
CA PHE A 266 12.39 18.97 8.94
C PHE A 266 13.48 19.85 8.30
N LEU A 267 14.63 19.98 8.97
CA LEU A 267 15.77 20.74 8.45
C LEU A 267 16.36 20.08 7.21
N ASP A 268 16.49 18.75 7.22
CA ASP A 268 16.97 17.98 6.06
C ASP A 268 16.03 18.16 4.85
N GLU A 269 14.72 18.01 5.05
CA GLU A 269 13.74 18.20 3.95
C GLU A 269 13.71 19.66 3.45
N LEU A 270 13.73 20.64 4.35
CA LEU A 270 13.79 22.05 3.94
C LEU A 270 15.07 22.36 3.15
N LYS A 271 16.19 21.79 3.56
CA LYS A 271 17.46 21.96 2.84
C LYS A 271 17.34 21.41 1.42
N ASP A 272 16.84 20.18 1.27
CA ASP A 272 16.66 19.55 -0.05
C ASP A 272 15.72 20.39 -0.94
N ILE A 273 14.61 20.88 -0.38
CA ILE A 273 13.68 21.77 -1.09
C ILE A 273 14.37 23.07 -1.52
N LEU A 274 15.17 23.69 -0.65
CA LEU A 274 15.85 24.95 -0.95
C LEU A 274 16.94 24.81 -2.03
N GLU A 275 17.59 23.65 -2.11
CA GLU A 275 18.58 23.36 -3.17
C GLU A 275 17.93 23.28 -4.56
N GLU A 276 16.64 22.92 -4.64
CA GLU A 276 15.88 22.83 -5.90
C GLU A 276 15.21 24.14 -6.32
N ILE A 277 15.10 25.13 -5.42
CA ILE A 277 14.44 26.41 -5.72
C ILE A 277 15.38 27.31 -6.51
N ASP A 278 14.98 27.65 -7.74
CA ASP A 278 15.62 28.69 -8.53
C ASP A 278 15.47 30.07 -7.86
N MET A 279 16.50 30.93 -7.89
CA MET A 279 16.61 32.13 -7.03
C MET A 279 15.42 33.11 -7.14
N VAL A 280 14.66 33.05 -8.24
CA VAL A 280 13.49 33.89 -8.52
C VAL A 280 12.26 33.52 -7.68
N GLU A 281 12.11 32.25 -7.31
CA GLU A 281 11.02 31.78 -6.44
C GLU A 281 11.31 32.08 -4.97
N PHE A 282 12.58 32.01 -4.55
CA PHE A 282 13.02 32.33 -3.19
C PHE A 282 12.67 33.77 -2.77
N GLN A 283 12.79 34.74 -3.69
CA GLN A 283 12.48 36.15 -3.41
C GLN A 283 10.99 36.46 -3.19
N LYS A 284 10.07 35.58 -3.62
CA LYS A 284 8.62 35.78 -3.41
C LYS A 284 8.10 35.22 -2.09
N GLY A 285 8.95 34.49 -1.35
CA GLY A 285 8.64 33.88 -0.06
C GLY A 285 8.99 34.73 1.17
N GLY A 286 9.67 35.87 0.97
CA GLY A 286 9.99 36.86 2.00
C GLY A 286 8.85 37.82 2.31
#